data_AF-A0A9Q3E6P5-F1
#
_entry.id   AF-A0A9Q3E6P5-F1
#
_cell.length_a   1.000
_cell.length_b   1.000
_cell.length_c   1.000
_cell.angle_alpha   90.00
_cell.angle_beta   90.00
_cell.angle_gamma   90.00
#
_symmetry.space_group_name_H-M   'P 1'
#
loop_
_entity.id
_entity.type
_entity.pdbx_description
1 polymer ?
#
loop_
_entity_poly.entity_id
_entity_poly.type
_entity_poly.pdbx_seq_one_letter_code
_entity_poly.pdbx_strand_id
1 'polypeptide(L)'
;MVWRSFSQRAAAKTISQSLRPSPSARWFGSSDASRVVAFHLPTMPASEKSKRKVKSEDVEEKAPKAKKAKGPVVPLHDYLPTNRTFPEKLQFPPKADKSLRISTWNVCGVNACEKKGLKTYLTAEDPDIMIMSETKTQAEPDIMHIKHQYKYRYWGGDPIKGYAGVAILSKHKPLDVVYGLPTATDPASTAGRMIMLEFSTFYLIGTYTPNAGDQLKYMDRKKEWNVSFEKYLRELDSKKPVIWGGDINCALTEKDIRNAATNWNKSAGYTQVECDGLNSQLNPSKDSGHQKLVDVWRHLHPELEGHYTYYSYRFGAREKGIGWRIDSFIISERVVENTQGCEIRHECYGASDHVPVVLEITLAP
;
A
#
# COMPACT_ATOMS: atom_id res chain seq x y z
N MET A 1 -13.85 -2.23 -67.81
CA MET A 1 -12.74 -3.15 -67.48
C MET A 1 -13.09 -3.82 -66.16
N VAL A 2 -13.76 -4.98 -66.16
CA VAL A 2 -13.26 -6.37 -66.29
C VAL A 2 -12.96 -7.01 -64.91
N TRP A 3 -13.89 -7.92 -64.52
CA TRP A 3 -13.77 -9.20 -63.76
C TRP A 3 -13.37 -9.20 -62.26
N ARG A 4 -14.19 -9.73 -61.32
CA ARG A 4 -14.45 -11.16 -60.91
C ARG A 4 -13.16 -11.92 -60.54
N SER A 5 -12.96 -12.48 -59.33
CA SER A 5 -13.41 -13.82 -58.88
C SER A 5 -12.65 -14.21 -57.57
N PHE A 6 -13.30 -14.61 -56.47
CA PHE A 6 -13.40 -15.98 -55.88
C PHE A 6 -12.13 -16.86 -55.74
N SER A 7 -11.87 -17.38 -54.52
CA SER A 7 -11.36 -18.75 -54.16
C SER A 7 -11.03 -18.80 -52.64
N GLN A 8 -11.82 -19.45 -51.77
CA GLN A 8 -11.82 -20.85 -51.30
C GLN A 8 -10.71 -21.30 -50.30
N ARG A 9 -11.20 -21.63 -49.09
CA ARG A 9 -10.87 -22.72 -48.12
C ARG A 9 -9.54 -23.49 -48.23
N ALA A 10 -8.91 -23.73 -47.08
CA ALA A 10 -8.51 -25.08 -46.65
C ALA A 10 -8.34 -25.17 -45.11
N ALA A 11 -8.84 -26.26 -44.54
CA ALA A 11 -8.68 -26.68 -43.15
C ALA A 11 -7.51 -27.67 -43.04
N ALA A 12 -6.91 -27.79 -41.84
CA ALA A 12 -6.12 -28.96 -41.48
C ALA A 12 -6.35 -29.31 -40.00
N LYS A 13 -7.18 -30.34 -39.79
CA LYS A 13 -7.22 -31.20 -38.61
C LYS A 13 -6.34 -32.41 -38.96
N THR A 14 -5.42 -32.79 -38.08
CA THR A 14 -4.90 -34.16 -38.06
C THR A 14 -4.79 -34.66 -36.63
N ILE A 15 -5.42 -35.80 -36.41
CA ILE A 15 -5.46 -36.68 -35.24
C ILE A 15 -4.40 -37.76 -35.44
N SER A 16 -3.76 -38.23 -34.36
CA SER A 16 -3.29 -39.63 -34.18
C SER A 16 -2.62 -39.75 -32.79
N GLN A 17 -3.32 -40.28 -31.78
CA GLN A 17 -3.22 -41.68 -31.29
C GLN A 17 -1.85 -42.01 -30.66
N SER A 18 -1.77 -42.02 -29.32
CA SER A 18 -2.00 -43.16 -28.41
C SER A 18 -0.79 -44.10 -28.32
N LEU A 19 -0.35 -44.39 -27.08
CA LEU A 19 0.02 -45.73 -26.60
C LEU A 19 0.47 -45.65 -25.12
N ARG A 20 -0.28 -46.32 -24.24
CA ARG A 20 0.24 -46.84 -22.95
C ARG A 20 0.97 -48.16 -23.25
N PRO A 21 1.90 -48.58 -22.39
CA PRO A 21 1.55 -49.68 -21.49
C PRO A 21 2.15 -49.58 -20.07
N SER A 22 1.51 -50.26 -19.12
CA SER A 22 2.08 -50.84 -17.88
C SER A 22 2.15 -52.37 -18.10
N PRO A 23 2.95 -53.22 -17.41
CA PRO A 23 2.89 -53.38 -15.93
C PRO A 23 4.15 -53.91 -15.19
N SER A 24 4.09 -53.79 -13.84
CA SER A 24 4.57 -54.71 -12.77
C SER A 24 6.00 -55.31 -12.74
N ALA A 25 6.67 -55.16 -11.58
CA ALA A 25 7.25 -56.28 -10.81
C ALA A 25 7.50 -55.90 -9.32
N ARG A 26 7.11 -56.78 -8.40
CA ARG A 26 7.38 -56.80 -6.94
C ARG A 26 8.68 -57.57 -6.65
N TRP A 27 9.20 -57.50 -5.41
CA TRP A 27 9.58 -58.61 -4.47
C TRP A 27 10.15 -57.93 -3.18
N PHE A 28 9.47 -57.98 -2.01
CA PHE A 28 9.63 -58.89 -0.83
C PHE A 28 10.99 -58.78 -0.12
N GLY A 29 11.15 -58.80 1.22
CA GLY A 29 10.30 -59.01 2.42
C GLY A 29 11.04 -58.37 3.63
N SER A 30 10.75 -58.59 4.92
CA SER A 30 9.84 -59.45 5.68
C SER A 30 9.92 -59.06 7.17
N SER A 31 8.81 -59.26 7.91
CA SER A 31 8.68 -59.73 9.31
C SER A 31 9.42 -59.00 10.46
N ASP A 32 8.89 -58.79 11.67
CA ASP A 32 7.84 -59.51 12.38
C ASP A 32 7.26 -58.71 13.56
N ALA A 33 6.05 -59.06 13.98
CA ALA A 33 5.38 -58.62 15.20
C ALA A 33 5.88 -59.46 16.40
N SER A 34 5.75 -59.07 17.68
CA SER A 34 4.50 -59.20 18.42
C SER A 34 4.67 -58.92 19.93
N ARG A 35 3.61 -58.34 20.51
CA ARG A 35 3.01 -58.34 21.87
C ARG A 35 3.72 -59.05 23.05
N VAL A 36 3.56 -58.53 24.28
CA VAL A 36 2.58 -58.95 25.32
C VAL A 36 2.77 -58.13 26.62
N VAL A 37 1.65 -57.90 27.32
CA VAL A 37 1.44 -57.17 28.60
C VAL A 37 1.34 -58.17 29.76
N ALA A 38 1.84 -57.84 30.97
CA ALA A 38 1.19 -58.18 32.25
C ALA A 38 1.81 -57.51 33.50
N PHE A 39 0.91 -57.22 34.45
CA PHE A 39 0.99 -56.54 35.75
C PHE A 39 1.95 -57.14 36.80
N HIS A 40 2.28 -56.37 37.85
CA HIS A 40 2.11 -56.73 39.28
C HIS A 40 2.25 -55.50 40.22
N LEU A 41 1.30 -55.31 41.14
CA LEU A 41 1.31 -54.39 42.29
C LEU A 41 1.93 -55.07 43.52
N PRO A 42 2.48 -54.30 44.48
CA PRO A 42 2.08 -54.56 45.87
C PRO A 42 1.90 -53.31 46.78
N THR A 43 0.76 -53.33 47.48
CA THR A 43 0.49 -53.00 48.91
C THR A 43 1.04 -51.74 49.60
N MET A 44 0.12 -50.97 50.21
CA MET A 44 0.36 -49.98 51.26
C MET A 44 0.37 -50.60 52.68
N PRO A 45 0.99 -49.91 53.66
CA PRO A 45 0.43 -49.79 55.00
C PRO A 45 0.13 -48.34 55.40
N ALA A 46 -0.73 -48.20 56.41
CA ALA A 46 -1.39 -46.98 56.86
C ALA A 46 -0.59 -46.12 57.88
N SER A 47 -0.89 -44.82 57.82
CA SER A 47 -0.91 -43.78 58.87
C SER A 47 0.14 -43.75 60.00
N GLU A 48 0.90 -42.65 60.05
CA GLU A 48 1.27 -41.98 61.30
C GLU A 48 1.20 -40.46 61.15
N LYS A 49 0.47 -39.81 62.06
CA LYS A 49 0.39 -38.34 62.20
C LYS A 49 1.59 -37.86 63.02
N SER A 50 2.40 -36.94 62.50
CA SER A 50 3.31 -36.15 63.34
C SER A 50 3.59 -34.75 62.79
N LYS A 51 2.97 -33.78 63.48
CA LYS A 51 3.40 -32.40 63.78
C LYS A 51 3.96 -31.51 62.65
N ARG A 52 3.09 -30.57 62.23
CA ARG A 52 3.42 -29.28 61.60
C ARG A 52 4.57 -28.57 62.31
N LYS A 53 5.62 -28.21 61.55
CA LYS A 53 6.48 -27.04 61.82
C LYS A 53 6.14 -26.01 60.74
N VAL A 54 5.49 -24.92 61.17
CA VAL A 54 5.22 -23.75 60.33
C VAL A 54 6.55 -23.02 60.14
N LYS A 55 7.06 -23.00 58.89
CA LYS A 55 7.97 -21.96 58.43
C LYS A 55 7.11 -20.85 57.85
N SER A 56 7.22 -19.66 58.44
CA SER A 56 6.71 -18.42 57.87
C SER A 56 7.55 -18.07 56.65
N GLU A 57 7.00 -18.35 55.46
CA GLU A 57 7.40 -17.64 54.25
C GLU A 57 6.40 -16.49 54.07
N ASP A 58 6.92 -15.27 54.07
CA ASP A 58 6.17 -14.06 53.75
C ASP A 58 5.73 -14.16 52.28
N VAL A 59 4.51 -14.66 52.07
CA VAL A 59 3.80 -14.52 50.80
C VAL A 59 3.31 -13.08 50.74
N GLU A 60 4.10 -12.23 50.09
CA GLU A 60 3.65 -10.90 49.68
C GLU A 60 2.52 -11.11 48.65
N GLU A 61 1.28 -11.08 49.15
CA GLU A 61 0.06 -11.21 48.36
C GLU A 61 -0.05 -9.98 47.45
N LYS A 62 0.46 -10.10 46.22
CA LYS A 62 0.26 -9.08 45.19
C LYS A 62 -1.23 -9.00 44.89
N ALA A 63 -1.88 -8.01 45.49
CA ALA A 63 -3.23 -7.59 45.15
C ALA A 63 -3.39 -7.54 43.62
N PRO A 64 -4.49 -8.06 43.05
CA PRO A 64 -4.71 -8.00 41.62
C PRO A 64 -4.68 -6.53 41.21
N LYS A 65 -3.70 -6.14 40.39
CA LYS A 65 -3.66 -4.80 39.79
C LYS A 65 -4.98 -4.62 39.07
N ALA A 66 -5.86 -3.79 39.62
CA ALA A 66 -7.08 -3.37 38.97
C ALA A 66 -6.68 -2.91 37.56
N LYS A 67 -7.15 -3.63 36.54
CA LYS A 67 -7.08 -3.13 35.16
C LYS A 67 -7.90 -1.84 35.18
N LYS A 68 -7.25 -0.68 35.32
CA LYS A 68 -7.89 0.60 35.04
C LYS A 68 -8.57 0.41 33.69
N ALA A 69 -9.91 0.52 33.68
CA ALA A 69 -10.66 0.52 32.43
C ALA A 69 -9.98 1.57 31.54
N LYS A 70 -9.35 1.12 30.44
CA LYS A 70 -8.81 2.06 29.47
C LYS A 70 -10.01 2.88 29.02
N GLY A 71 -9.97 4.18 29.26
CA GLY A 71 -10.98 5.11 28.75
C GLY A 71 -11.13 4.94 27.22
N PRO A 72 -12.15 5.57 26.62
CA PRO A 72 -12.37 5.48 25.19
C PRO A 72 -11.08 5.87 24.44
N VAL A 73 -10.71 5.08 23.42
CA VAL A 73 -9.59 5.43 22.54
C VAL A 73 -10.05 6.60 21.68
N VAL A 74 -9.37 7.73 21.84
CA VAL A 74 -9.63 8.99 21.11
C VAL A 74 -8.45 9.34 20.20
N PRO A 75 -8.64 10.22 19.20
CA PRO A 75 -7.54 10.78 18.43
C PRO A 75 -6.48 11.44 19.31
N LEU A 76 -5.23 11.48 18.82
CA LEU A 76 -4.12 12.12 19.55
C LEU A 76 -4.27 13.64 19.61
N HIS A 77 -4.97 14.22 18.64
CA HIS A 77 -5.26 15.64 18.54
C HIS A 77 -6.76 15.85 18.40
N ASP A 78 -7.33 16.73 19.22
CA ASP A 78 -8.76 17.03 19.26
C ASP A 78 -9.26 17.80 18.03
N TYR A 79 -8.39 18.56 17.37
CA TYR A 79 -8.68 19.28 16.14
C TYR A 79 -8.78 18.37 14.90
N LEU A 80 -8.33 17.12 14.97
CA LEU A 80 -8.41 16.21 13.83
C LEU A 80 -9.84 15.71 13.63
N PRO A 81 -10.39 15.80 12.41
CA PRO A 81 -11.78 15.42 12.16
C PRO A 81 -12.00 13.92 12.34
N THR A 82 -13.13 13.57 12.95
CA THR A 82 -13.58 12.19 13.21
C THR A 82 -14.80 11.80 12.37
N ASN A 83 -15.07 12.56 11.30
CA ASN A 83 -16.19 12.34 10.41
C ASN A 83 -16.24 10.90 9.88
N ARG A 84 -17.46 10.36 9.75
CA ARG A 84 -17.72 9.01 9.19
C ARG A 84 -18.08 9.05 7.71
N THR A 85 -18.56 10.20 7.25
CA THR A 85 -19.02 10.44 5.89
C THR A 85 -18.26 11.60 5.29
N PHE A 86 -18.23 11.63 3.96
CA PHE A 86 -17.58 12.69 3.21
C PHE A 86 -18.31 14.03 3.44
N PRO A 87 -17.59 15.14 3.70
CA PRO A 87 -18.21 16.45 3.87
C PRO A 87 -18.91 16.92 2.60
N GLU A 88 -20.08 17.57 2.75
CA GLU A 88 -20.82 18.13 1.60
C GLU A 88 -20.09 19.31 0.96
N LYS A 89 -19.34 20.07 1.76
CA LYS A 89 -18.58 21.24 1.33
C LYS A 89 -17.14 21.11 1.80
N LEU A 90 -16.23 21.46 0.91
CA LEU A 90 -14.81 21.52 1.16
C LEU A 90 -14.30 22.90 0.77
N GLN A 91 -13.38 23.43 1.57
CA GLN A 91 -12.69 24.66 1.29
C GLN A 91 -11.24 24.49 1.72
N PHE A 92 -10.33 24.72 0.78
CA PHE A 92 -8.90 24.63 1.01
C PHE A 92 -8.25 25.99 0.74
N PRO A 93 -7.04 26.23 1.27
CA PRO A 93 -6.27 27.42 0.93
C PRO A 93 -6.08 27.54 -0.60
N PRO A 94 -6.02 28.76 -1.14
CA PRO A 94 -5.72 28.96 -2.56
C PRO A 94 -4.32 28.43 -2.87
N LYS A 95 -4.12 27.96 -4.11
CA LYS A 95 -2.82 27.50 -4.60
C LYS A 95 -1.81 28.64 -4.55
N ALA A 96 -0.59 28.38 -4.09
CA ALA A 96 0.48 29.36 -4.12
C ALA A 96 0.75 29.86 -5.55
N ASP A 97 1.11 31.13 -5.69
CA ASP A 97 1.34 31.72 -7.01
C ASP A 97 2.53 31.03 -7.70
N LYS A 98 2.38 30.76 -9.00
CA LYS A 98 3.37 30.06 -9.85
C LYS A 98 3.80 28.66 -9.33
N SER A 99 3.01 28.04 -8.45
CA SER A 99 3.23 26.66 -8.01
C SER A 99 2.39 25.67 -8.82
N LEU A 100 2.86 24.42 -8.81
CA LEU A 100 2.13 23.24 -9.25
C LEU A 100 1.50 22.59 -8.02
N ARG A 101 0.18 22.35 -8.08
CA ARG A 101 -0.55 21.59 -7.06
C ARG A 101 -0.80 20.17 -7.54
N ILE A 102 -0.18 19.21 -6.87
CA ILE A 102 -0.32 17.79 -7.17
C ILE A 102 -1.03 17.12 -6.01
N SER A 103 -2.09 16.36 -6.30
CA SER A 103 -2.76 15.56 -5.28
C SER A 103 -2.61 14.07 -5.55
N THR A 104 -2.53 13.28 -4.49
CA THR A 104 -2.62 11.82 -4.54
C THR A 104 -3.73 11.32 -3.61
N TRP A 105 -4.50 10.32 -4.07
CA TRP A 105 -5.55 9.70 -3.27
C TRP A 105 -5.79 8.25 -3.69
N ASN A 106 -5.66 7.30 -2.75
CA ASN A 106 -6.26 5.98 -2.94
C ASN A 106 -7.79 6.09 -2.87
N VAL A 107 -8.45 5.86 -4.01
CA VAL A 107 -9.90 6.03 -4.14
C VAL A 107 -10.71 4.75 -3.84
N CYS A 108 -10.03 3.63 -3.57
CA CYS A 108 -10.64 2.33 -3.24
C CYS A 108 -11.77 1.90 -4.22
N GLY A 109 -11.64 2.30 -5.49
CA GLY A 109 -12.64 2.14 -6.55
C GLY A 109 -13.23 3.47 -6.99
N VAL A 110 -12.80 3.96 -8.16
CA VAL A 110 -13.12 5.32 -8.65
C VAL A 110 -14.63 5.55 -8.83
N ASN A 111 -15.37 4.57 -9.35
CA ASN A 111 -16.82 4.69 -9.54
C ASN A 111 -17.60 4.78 -8.22
N ALA A 112 -17.07 4.21 -7.13
CA ALA A 112 -17.67 4.31 -5.82
C ALA A 112 -17.30 5.64 -5.16
N CYS A 113 -16.04 6.06 -5.27
CA CYS A 113 -15.55 7.36 -4.80
C CYS A 113 -16.29 8.52 -5.49
N GLU A 114 -16.58 8.40 -6.79
CA GLU A 114 -17.32 9.41 -7.55
C GLU A 114 -18.71 9.70 -6.98
N LYS A 115 -19.42 8.66 -6.55
CA LYS A 115 -20.76 8.82 -5.97
C LYS A 115 -20.74 9.45 -4.57
N LYS A 116 -19.58 9.47 -3.92
CA LYS A 116 -19.44 9.85 -2.50
C LYS A 116 -18.78 11.20 -2.27
N GLY A 117 -17.84 11.61 -3.14
CA GLY A 117 -17.10 12.85 -2.88
C GLY A 117 -16.02 13.25 -3.88
N LEU A 118 -15.67 12.42 -4.87
CA LEU A 118 -14.56 12.74 -5.78
C LEU A 118 -14.77 14.06 -6.52
N LYS A 119 -15.94 14.29 -7.13
CA LYS A 119 -16.25 15.57 -7.77
C LYS A 119 -16.15 16.76 -6.81
N THR A 120 -16.68 16.63 -5.60
CA THR A 120 -16.62 17.69 -4.58
C THR A 120 -15.16 18.01 -4.22
N TYR A 121 -14.33 16.99 -4.05
CA TYR A 121 -12.91 17.15 -3.79
C TYR A 121 -12.18 17.84 -4.96
N LEU A 122 -12.32 17.31 -6.18
CA LEU A 122 -11.63 17.86 -7.35
C LEU A 122 -12.05 19.31 -7.67
N THR A 123 -13.30 19.66 -7.35
CA THR A 123 -13.77 21.04 -7.50
C THR A 123 -13.16 21.98 -6.45
N ALA A 124 -13.03 21.52 -5.19
CA ALA A 124 -12.53 22.34 -4.10
C ALA A 124 -10.99 22.47 -4.09
N GLU A 125 -10.27 21.38 -4.38
CA GLU A 125 -8.81 21.36 -4.41
C GLU A 125 -8.25 21.90 -5.73
N ASP A 126 -8.95 21.63 -6.83
CA ASP A 126 -8.57 21.95 -8.21
C ASP A 126 -7.09 21.67 -8.56
N PRO A 127 -6.56 20.46 -8.27
CA PRO A 127 -5.14 20.19 -8.46
C PRO A 127 -4.80 20.20 -9.96
N ASP A 128 -3.60 20.67 -10.29
CA ASP A 128 -3.08 20.65 -11.66
C ASP A 128 -2.85 19.23 -12.15
N ILE A 129 -2.42 18.35 -11.24
CA ILE A 129 -2.24 16.92 -11.48
C ILE A 129 -2.85 16.12 -10.32
N MET A 130 -3.63 15.08 -10.65
CA MET A 130 -4.25 14.17 -9.69
C MET A 130 -3.78 12.74 -9.93
N ILE A 131 -3.20 12.12 -8.91
CA ILE A 131 -2.84 10.70 -8.87
C ILE A 131 -3.94 9.96 -8.12
N MET A 132 -4.55 8.97 -8.74
CA MET A 132 -5.50 8.06 -8.09
C MET A 132 -4.94 6.65 -8.06
N SER A 133 -4.89 6.05 -6.88
CA SER A 133 -4.56 4.63 -6.68
C SER A 133 -5.79 3.81 -6.36
N GLU A 134 -5.70 2.50 -6.62
CA GLU A 134 -6.77 1.52 -6.45
C GLU A 134 -8.06 1.91 -7.20
N THR A 135 -7.94 2.33 -8.45
CA THR A 135 -9.08 2.78 -9.27
C THR A 135 -10.09 1.66 -9.54
N LYS A 136 -9.65 0.40 -9.54
CA LYS A 136 -10.43 -0.82 -9.81
C LYS A 136 -11.10 -0.81 -11.19
N THR A 137 -10.50 -0.11 -12.15
CA THR A 137 -10.97 -0.06 -13.55
C THR A 137 -9.88 -0.53 -14.51
N GLN A 138 -10.30 -1.20 -15.59
CA GLN A 138 -9.39 -1.66 -16.65
C GLN A 138 -9.17 -0.61 -17.75
N ALA A 139 -10.07 0.37 -17.82
CA ALA A 139 -10.06 1.47 -18.78
C ALA A 139 -10.56 2.76 -18.11
N GLU A 140 -10.42 3.88 -18.82
CA GLU A 140 -10.98 5.17 -18.41
C GLU A 140 -12.50 5.05 -18.20
N PRO A 141 -13.02 5.34 -16.99
CA PRO A 141 -14.44 5.38 -16.73
C PRO A 141 -15.08 6.63 -17.38
N ASP A 142 -16.37 6.55 -17.69
CA ASP A 142 -17.11 7.67 -18.25
C ASP A 142 -17.56 8.67 -17.17
N ILE A 143 -16.61 9.45 -16.66
CA ILE A 143 -16.83 10.47 -15.63
C ILE A 143 -16.66 11.86 -16.25
N MET A 144 -17.78 12.51 -16.55
CA MET A 144 -17.81 13.75 -17.35
C MET A 144 -17.00 14.90 -16.75
N HIS A 145 -17.11 15.14 -15.44
CA HIS A 145 -16.41 16.28 -14.81
C HIS A 145 -14.87 16.11 -14.86
N ILE A 146 -14.36 14.87 -14.74
CA ILE A 146 -12.93 14.56 -14.95
C ILE A 146 -12.51 14.88 -16.39
N LYS A 147 -13.32 14.50 -17.38
CA LYS A 147 -13.03 14.77 -18.80
C LYS A 147 -13.00 16.27 -19.12
N HIS A 148 -13.83 17.06 -18.43
CA HIS A 148 -13.86 18.52 -18.57
C HIS A 148 -12.67 19.19 -17.88
N GLN A 149 -12.31 18.74 -16.67
CA GLN A 149 -11.26 19.37 -15.86
C GLN A 149 -9.85 18.98 -16.31
N TYR A 150 -9.64 17.75 -16.78
CA TYR A 150 -8.33 17.21 -17.14
C TYR A 150 -8.29 16.80 -18.60
N LYS A 151 -7.51 17.53 -19.41
CA LYS A 151 -7.33 17.23 -20.83
C LYS A 151 -6.51 15.96 -21.05
N TYR A 152 -5.50 15.71 -20.23
CA TYR A 152 -4.59 14.57 -20.33
C TYR A 152 -4.90 13.58 -19.21
N ARG A 153 -5.23 12.35 -19.58
CA ARG A 153 -5.72 11.34 -18.62
C ARG A 153 -5.10 9.99 -18.98
N TYR A 154 -4.45 9.38 -17.99
CA TYR A 154 -3.70 8.15 -18.16
C TYR A 154 -4.22 7.12 -17.16
N TRP A 155 -4.67 5.97 -17.65
CA TRP A 155 -5.30 4.93 -16.85
C TRP A 155 -4.54 3.61 -17.05
N GLY A 156 -3.91 3.14 -15.99
CA GLY A 156 -3.23 1.85 -15.93
C GLY A 156 -4.09 0.87 -15.15
N GLY A 157 -4.72 -0.07 -15.85
CA GLY A 157 -5.51 -1.14 -15.24
C GLY A 157 -4.70 -2.41 -14.98
N ASP A 158 -5.23 -3.29 -14.12
CA ASP A 158 -4.76 -4.66 -13.94
C ASP A 158 -5.64 -5.61 -14.80
N PRO A 159 -5.07 -6.70 -15.37
CA PRO A 159 -5.86 -7.72 -16.08
C PRO A 159 -6.98 -8.34 -15.22
N ILE A 160 -6.82 -8.39 -13.90
CA ILE A 160 -7.83 -8.86 -12.97
C ILE A 160 -8.89 -7.76 -12.79
N LYS A 161 -10.13 -8.06 -13.21
CA LYS A 161 -11.24 -7.13 -13.11
C LYS A 161 -11.51 -6.71 -11.66
N GLY A 162 -11.61 -5.40 -11.44
CA GLY A 162 -11.93 -4.83 -10.12
C GLY A 162 -10.78 -4.86 -9.12
N TYR A 163 -9.55 -5.12 -9.58
CA TYR A 163 -8.35 -5.18 -8.76
C TYR A 163 -7.36 -4.08 -9.17
N ALA A 164 -6.62 -3.56 -8.18
CA ALA A 164 -5.58 -2.54 -8.35
C ALA A 164 -6.02 -1.36 -9.26
N GLY A 165 -5.09 -0.80 -10.01
CA GLY A 165 -5.33 0.29 -10.94
C GLY A 165 -4.78 1.62 -10.43
N VAL A 166 -4.08 2.33 -11.32
CA VAL A 166 -3.58 3.68 -11.08
C VAL A 166 -4.06 4.57 -12.21
N ALA A 167 -4.36 5.82 -11.91
CA ALA A 167 -4.59 6.85 -12.90
C ALA A 167 -3.83 8.12 -12.56
N ILE A 168 -3.37 8.83 -13.58
CA ILE A 168 -2.85 10.19 -13.45
C ILE A 168 -3.65 11.10 -14.40
N LEU A 169 -4.31 12.09 -13.83
CA LEU A 169 -5.07 13.12 -14.53
C LEU A 169 -4.26 14.41 -14.50
N SER A 170 -4.09 15.07 -15.63
CA SER A 170 -3.22 16.24 -15.74
C SER A 170 -3.85 17.34 -16.61
N LYS A 171 -3.74 18.58 -16.14
CA LYS A 171 -4.02 19.78 -16.95
C LYS A 171 -2.90 20.04 -17.97
N HIS A 172 -1.71 19.50 -17.74
CA HIS A 172 -0.51 19.70 -18.55
C HIS A 172 -0.15 18.45 -19.37
N LYS A 173 0.38 18.64 -20.59
CA LYS A 173 0.79 17.52 -21.44
C LYS A 173 2.17 17.02 -21.00
N PRO A 174 2.34 15.73 -20.67
CA PRO A 174 3.67 15.15 -20.46
C PRO A 174 4.38 14.94 -21.81
N LEU A 175 5.70 14.87 -21.75
CA LEU A 175 6.60 14.52 -22.84
C LEU A 175 6.53 13.03 -23.17
N ASP A 176 6.48 12.19 -22.13
CA ASP A 176 6.41 10.73 -22.26
C ASP A 176 5.56 10.11 -21.13
N VAL A 177 5.09 8.88 -21.35
CA VAL A 177 4.23 8.13 -20.44
C VAL A 177 4.67 6.68 -20.39
N VAL A 178 4.97 6.17 -19.19
CA VAL A 178 5.32 4.77 -18.96
C VAL A 178 4.29 4.13 -18.03
N TYR A 179 3.85 2.91 -18.38
CA TYR A 179 2.93 2.10 -17.58
C TYR A 179 3.65 0.86 -17.04
N GLY A 180 3.39 0.52 -15.78
CA GLY A 180 4.09 -0.58 -15.11
C GLY A 180 5.56 -0.23 -14.86
N LEU A 181 6.29 -1.16 -14.25
CA LEU A 181 7.67 -0.94 -13.78
C LEU A 181 8.70 -1.53 -14.75
N PRO A 182 9.46 -0.70 -15.50
CA PRO A 182 10.36 -1.20 -16.55
C PRO A 182 11.48 -2.13 -16.05
N THR A 183 11.89 -1.96 -14.80
CA THR A 183 12.96 -2.73 -14.14
C THR A 183 12.45 -3.99 -13.44
N ALA A 184 11.15 -4.31 -13.54
CA ALA A 184 10.59 -5.55 -13.02
C ALA A 184 11.00 -6.74 -13.89
N THR A 185 11.26 -7.87 -13.24
CA THR A 185 11.57 -9.15 -13.93
C THR A 185 10.36 -9.67 -14.70
N ASP A 186 9.16 -9.53 -14.14
CA ASP A 186 7.88 -9.81 -14.79
C ASP A 186 7.05 -8.53 -14.91
N PRO A 187 6.90 -7.94 -16.11
CA PRO A 187 6.06 -6.77 -16.33
C PRO A 187 4.60 -6.95 -15.88
N ALA A 188 4.04 -8.15 -16.03
CA ALA A 188 2.65 -8.42 -15.68
C ALA A 188 2.39 -8.27 -14.17
N SER A 189 3.40 -8.56 -13.35
CA SER A 189 3.34 -8.38 -11.89
C SER A 189 3.13 -6.93 -11.44
N THR A 190 3.37 -5.96 -12.33
CA THR A 190 3.31 -4.52 -12.07
C THR A 190 2.15 -3.81 -12.78
N ALA A 191 1.32 -4.57 -13.49
CA ALA A 191 0.14 -4.02 -14.16
C ALA A 191 -0.77 -3.29 -13.15
N GLY A 192 -1.21 -2.09 -13.52
CA GLY A 192 -2.06 -1.26 -12.64
C GLY A 192 -1.41 -0.84 -11.31
N ARG A 193 -0.07 -0.87 -11.19
CA ARG A 193 0.67 -0.49 -9.98
C ARG A 193 1.45 0.81 -10.10
N MET A 194 1.80 1.23 -11.31
CA MET A 194 2.57 2.46 -11.55
C MET A 194 2.23 3.10 -12.89
N ILE A 195 2.21 4.43 -12.90
CA ILE A 195 2.32 5.27 -14.10
C ILE A 195 3.43 6.28 -13.84
N MET A 196 4.30 6.51 -14.82
CA MET A 196 5.28 7.59 -14.82
C MET A 196 4.95 8.56 -15.96
N LEU A 197 4.89 9.85 -15.64
CA LEU A 197 4.80 10.93 -16.61
C LEU A 197 6.12 11.70 -16.63
N GLU A 198 6.71 11.87 -17.80
CA GLU A 198 7.86 12.75 -17.98
C GLU A 198 7.39 14.17 -18.29
N PHE A 199 7.89 15.14 -17.53
CA PHE A 199 7.70 16.57 -17.75
C PHE A 199 9.04 17.22 -18.11
N SER A 200 9.00 18.49 -18.50
CA SER A 200 10.20 19.21 -18.94
C SER A 200 11.27 19.28 -17.84
N THR A 201 10.85 19.55 -16.60
CA THR A 201 11.78 19.73 -15.46
C THR A 201 11.79 18.58 -14.44
N PHE A 202 10.87 17.62 -14.50
CA PHE A 202 10.79 16.52 -13.54
C PHE A 202 10.12 15.26 -14.11
N TYR A 203 10.24 14.14 -13.40
CA TYR A 203 9.43 12.94 -13.58
C TYR A 203 8.37 12.86 -12.47
N LEU A 204 7.11 12.59 -12.83
CA LEU A 204 6.05 12.28 -11.86
C LEU A 204 5.76 10.79 -11.87
N ILE A 205 5.80 10.14 -10.71
CA ILE A 205 5.47 8.74 -10.55
C ILE A 205 4.24 8.62 -9.64
N GLY A 206 3.18 8.01 -10.16
CA GLY A 206 2.01 7.61 -9.39
C GLY A 206 2.06 6.12 -9.06
N THR A 207 1.98 5.74 -7.78
CA THR A 207 2.01 4.31 -7.38
C THR A 207 0.80 3.84 -6.59
N TYR A 208 0.47 2.57 -6.79
CA TYR A 208 -0.26 1.73 -5.85
C TYR A 208 0.62 0.52 -5.51
N THR A 209 1.55 0.70 -4.58
CA THR A 209 2.56 -0.31 -4.23
C THR A 209 1.88 -1.60 -3.76
N PRO A 210 2.38 -2.80 -4.12
CA PRO A 210 1.84 -4.06 -3.60
C PRO A 210 1.74 -4.07 -2.07
N ASN A 211 0.63 -4.61 -1.55
CA ASN A 211 0.46 -4.91 -0.14
C ASN A 211 0.98 -6.33 0.14
N ALA A 212 1.67 -6.55 1.26
CA ALA A 212 2.19 -7.87 1.63
C ALA A 212 1.08 -8.90 1.98
N GLY A 213 -0.16 -8.45 2.12
CA GLY A 213 -1.35 -9.27 2.32
C GLY A 213 -1.52 -9.79 3.74
N ASP A 214 -2.70 -10.33 4.00
CA ASP A 214 -2.97 -11.03 5.26
C ASP A 214 -1.94 -12.14 5.50
N GLN A 215 -1.46 -12.24 6.74
CA GLN A 215 -0.41 -13.18 7.14
C GLN A 215 0.88 -13.05 6.31
N LEU A 216 1.11 -11.89 5.68
CA LEU A 216 2.30 -11.58 4.88
C LEU A 216 2.51 -12.51 3.66
N LYS A 217 1.42 -13.12 3.16
CA LYS A 217 1.47 -14.12 2.09
C LYS A 217 2.02 -13.63 0.73
N TYR A 218 2.09 -12.31 0.52
CA TYR A 218 2.63 -11.68 -0.68
C TYR A 218 3.93 -10.90 -0.41
N MET A 219 4.61 -11.20 0.69
CA MET A 219 5.84 -10.51 1.06
C MET A 219 6.93 -10.62 -0.02
N ASP A 220 7.05 -11.75 -0.72
CA ASP A 220 8.08 -11.90 -1.75
C ASP A 220 7.82 -10.98 -2.95
N ARG A 221 6.56 -10.84 -3.39
CA ARG A 221 6.16 -9.83 -4.39
C ARG A 221 6.52 -8.41 -3.94
N LYS A 222 6.34 -8.08 -2.66
CA LYS A 222 6.69 -6.77 -2.09
C LYS A 222 8.21 -6.53 -2.11
N LYS A 223 9.03 -7.54 -1.79
CA LYS A 223 10.50 -7.45 -1.87
C LYS A 223 10.96 -7.22 -3.31
N GLU A 224 10.46 -8.02 -4.25
CA GLU A 224 10.79 -7.89 -5.68
C GLU A 224 10.41 -6.50 -6.20
N TRP A 225 9.22 -6.03 -5.87
CA TRP A 225 8.80 -4.66 -6.17
C TRP A 225 9.78 -3.64 -5.62
N ASN A 226 10.14 -3.73 -4.33
CA ASN A 226 10.98 -2.73 -3.69
C ASN A 226 12.36 -2.61 -4.37
N VAL A 227 12.97 -3.75 -4.72
CA VAL A 227 14.27 -3.81 -5.41
C VAL A 227 14.17 -3.22 -6.83
N SER A 228 13.18 -3.66 -7.62
CA SER A 228 13.00 -3.15 -8.97
C SER A 228 12.65 -1.66 -8.97
N PHE A 229 11.81 -1.21 -8.04
CA PHE A 229 11.37 0.17 -7.98
C PHE A 229 12.50 1.10 -7.54
N GLU A 230 13.33 0.69 -6.58
CA GLU A 230 14.55 1.43 -6.23
C GLU A 230 15.43 1.64 -7.45
N LYS A 231 15.73 0.58 -8.22
CA LYS A 231 16.54 0.68 -9.44
C LYS A 231 15.97 1.72 -10.41
N TYR A 232 14.66 1.70 -10.64
CA TYR A 232 14.01 2.64 -11.56
C TYR A 232 14.02 4.09 -11.04
N LEU A 233 13.79 4.29 -9.75
CA LEU A 233 13.92 5.59 -9.10
C LEU A 233 15.31 6.19 -9.32
N ARG A 234 16.37 5.37 -9.16
CA ARG A 234 17.75 5.84 -9.38
C ARG A 234 18.03 6.19 -10.84
N GLU A 235 17.53 5.38 -11.78
CA GLU A 235 17.69 5.66 -13.21
C GLU A 235 17.02 6.98 -13.60
N LEU A 236 15.82 7.25 -13.11
CA LEU A 236 15.09 8.50 -13.37
C LEU A 236 15.75 9.70 -12.68
N ASP A 237 16.07 9.56 -11.38
CA ASP A 237 16.63 10.64 -10.59
C ASP A 237 18.04 11.04 -11.05
N SER A 238 18.77 10.16 -11.74
CA SER A 238 20.04 10.54 -12.37
C SER A 238 19.88 11.56 -13.52
N LYS A 239 18.68 11.72 -14.07
CA LYS A 239 18.38 12.55 -15.24
C LYS A 239 17.61 13.82 -14.90
N LYS A 240 16.52 13.69 -14.14
CA LYS A 240 15.66 14.80 -13.70
C LYS A 240 15.14 14.52 -12.29
N PRO A 241 14.78 15.55 -11.51
CA PRO A 241 14.09 15.37 -10.24
C PRO A 241 12.86 14.46 -10.39
N VAL A 242 12.64 13.62 -9.39
CA VAL A 242 11.49 12.72 -9.28
C VAL A 242 10.54 13.29 -8.23
N ILE A 243 9.26 13.29 -8.57
CA ILE A 243 8.15 13.43 -7.63
C ILE A 243 7.42 12.09 -7.63
N TRP A 244 7.45 11.37 -6.51
CA TRP A 244 6.75 10.10 -6.32
C TRP A 244 5.57 10.33 -5.37
N GLY A 245 4.35 10.16 -5.89
CA GLY A 245 3.11 10.23 -5.12
C GLY A 245 2.29 8.96 -5.22
N GLY A 246 1.54 8.61 -4.18
CA GLY A 246 0.70 7.40 -4.22
C GLY A 246 0.50 6.74 -2.88
N ASP A 247 -0.13 5.57 -2.92
CA ASP A 247 -0.19 4.64 -1.80
C ASP A 247 1.07 3.76 -1.83
N ILE A 248 1.91 3.96 -0.83
CA ILE A 248 3.22 3.32 -0.64
C ILE A 248 3.07 1.95 0.03
N ASN A 249 1.91 1.69 0.66
CA ASN A 249 1.64 0.48 1.45
C ASN A 249 2.77 0.19 2.45
N CYS A 250 3.26 1.23 3.12
CA CYS A 250 4.26 1.12 4.19
C CYS A 250 4.24 2.37 5.07
N ALA A 251 4.11 2.18 6.39
CA ALA A 251 4.34 3.22 7.38
C ALA A 251 5.85 3.24 7.70
N LEU A 252 6.53 4.35 7.42
CA LEU A 252 8.00 4.42 7.51
C LEU A 252 8.51 4.29 8.95
N THR A 253 7.81 4.91 9.91
CA THR A 253 8.20 4.94 11.32
C THR A 253 7.01 4.65 12.24
N GLU A 254 7.26 4.45 13.53
CA GLU A 254 6.19 4.28 14.52
C GLU A 254 5.26 5.50 14.63
N LYS A 255 5.75 6.69 14.28
CA LYS A 255 4.95 7.93 14.23
C LYS A 255 3.90 7.92 13.11
N ASP A 256 4.10 7.06 12.11
CA ASP A 256 3.25 6.94 10.92
C ASP A 256 2.11 5.92 11.11
N ILE A 257 1.95 5.33 12.29
CA ILE A 257 0.93 4.30 12.54
C ILE A 257 0.44 4.33 13.98
N ARG A 258 -0.88 4.25 14.17
CA ARG A 258 -1.44 4.06 15.52
C ARG A 258 -1.25 2.61 15.99
N ASN A 259 -0.79 2.45 17.23
CA ASN A 259 -0.48 1.15 17.83
C ASN A 259 0.69 0.41 17.15
N ALA A 260 1.78 1.13 16.85
CA ALA A 260 2.99 0.60 16.19
C ALA A 260 3.47 -0.74 16.78
N ALA A 261 3.67 -0.81 18.10
CA ALA A 261 4.18 -2.01 18.78
C ALA A 261 3.34 -3.28 18.56
N THR A 262 2.01 -3.16 18.41
CA THR A 262 1.15 -4.31 18.17
C THR A 262 1.10 -4.76 16.71
N ASN A 263 1.46 -3.87 15.78
CA ASN A 263 1.46 -4.14 14.34
C ASN A 263 2.83 -4.58 13.80
N TRP A 264 3.93 -4.20 14.48
CA TRP A 264 5.30 -4.50 14.04
C TRP A 264 5.51 -5.99 13.75
N ASN A 265 5.95 -6.29 12.52
CA ASN A 265 6.20 -7.65 12.00
C ASN A 265 4.99 -8.59 12.03
N LYS A 266 3.77 -8.05 12.20
CA LYS A 266 2.52 -8.82 12.26
C LYS A 266 1.53 -8.41 11.19
N SER A 267 1.58 -7.16 10.76
CA SER A 267 0.62 -6.58 9.81
C SER A 267 1.36 -6.06 8.58
N ALA A 268 0.79 -6.32 7.40
CA ALA A 268 1.30 -5.78 6.16
C ALA A 268 1.32 -4.24 6.21
N GLY A 269 2.38 -3.65 5.67
CA GLY A 269 2.64 -2.21 5.72
C GLY A 269 3.46 -1.76 6.94
N TYR A 270 3.73 -2.62 7.92
CA TYR A 270 4.59 -2.27 9.07
C TYR A 270 5.41 -3.47 9.56
N THR A 271 6.28 -3.96 8.68
CA THR A 271 7.27 -5.00 8.95
C THR A 271 8.67 -4.47 8.72
N GLN A 272 9.68 -5.09 9.35
CA GLN A 272 11.09 -4.76 9.14
C GLN A 272 11.45 -4.78 7.65
N VAL A 273 11.02 -5.82 6.92
CA VAL A 273 11.30 -5.97 5.48
C VAL A 273 10.71 -4.83 4.64
N GLU A 274 9.49 -4.41 4.94
CA GLU A 274 8.84 -3.31 4.22
C GLU A 274 9.49 -1.97 4.53
N CYS A 275 9.78 -1.71 5.82
CA CYS A 275 10.41 -0.47 6.26
C CYS A 275 11.85 -0.36 5.75
N ASP A 276 12.62 -1.45 5.75
CA ASP A 276 13.97 -1.50 5.19
C ASP A 276 13.96 -1.24 3.69
N GLY A 277 13.00 -1.84 2.97
CA GLY A 277 12.86 -1.61 1.53
C GLY A 277 12.54 -0.15 1.19
N LEU A 278 11.62 0.48 1.92
CA LEU A 278 11.33 1.91 1.75
C LEU A 278 12.53 2.76 2.17
N ASN A 279 13.21 2.41 3.27
CA ASN A 279 14.38 3.13 3.72
C ASN A 279 15.54 3.09 2.71
N SER A 280 15.78 1.95 2.04
CA SER A 280 16.79 1.86 0.96
C SER A 280 16.43 2.75 -0.23
N GLN A 281 15.14 2.85 -0.59
CA GLN A 281 14.66 3.77 -1.62
C GLN A 281 14.87 5.24 -1.25
N LEU A 282 14.73 5.61 0.02
CA LEU A 282 14.92 6.98 0.48
C LEU A 282 16.40 7.33 0.71
N ASN A 283 17.16 6.39 1.26
CA ASN A 283 18.51 6.59 1.80
C ASN A 283 19.50 5.63 1.14
N PRO A 284 19.95 5.91 -0.09
CA PRO A 284 20.96 5.09 -0.75
C PRO A 284 22.29 5.12 0.01
N SER A 285 23.13 4.10 -0.21
CA SER A 285 24.51 4.10 0.33
C SER A 285 25.29 5.29 -0.20
N LYS A 286 26.12 5.90 0.66
CA LYS A 286 26.98 7.04 0.29
C LYS A 286 27.89 6.73 -0.90
N ASP A 287 28.32 5.48 -1.04
CA ASP A 287 29.24 5.05 -2.09
C ASP A 287 28.53 4.83 -3.45
N SER A 288 27.20 4.91 -3.50
CA SER A 288 26.42 4.70 -4.74
C SER A 288 26.40 5.91 -5.67
N GLY A 289 26.74 7.10 -5.18
CA GLY A 289 26.63 8.36 -5.93
C GLY A 289 25.19 8.85 -6.15
N HIS A 290 24.18 8.14 -5.65
CA HIS A 290 22.78 8.56 -5.74
C HIS A 290 22.39 9.53 -4.62
N GLN A 291 21.50 10.46 -4.95
CA GLN A 291 20.93 11.40 -3.98
C GLN A 291 19.80 10.75 -3.17
N LYS A 292 19.51 11.32 -2.01
CA LYS A 292 18.38 10.92 -1.18
C LYS A 292 17.06 11.35 -1.81
N LEU A 293 16.00 10.67 -1.39
CA LEU A 293 14.64 11.14 -1.56
C LEU A 293 14.06 11.53 -0.20
N VAL A 294 13.17 12.52 -0.20
CA VAL A 294 12.61 13.13 1.00
C VAL A 294 11.10 12.95 1.00
N ASP A 295 10.59 12.28 2.04
CA ASP A 295 9.17 12.31 2.40
C ASP A 295 8.81 13.73 2.86
N VAL A 296 8.11 14.48 2.01
CA VAL A 296 7.93 15.91 2.19
C VAL A 296 7.08 16.22 3.42
N TRP A 297 6.01 15.46 3.65
CA TRP A 297 5.14 15.69 4.81
C TRP A 297 5.90 15.47 6.12
N ARG A 298 6.67 14.39 6.20
CA ARG A 298 7.49 14.11 7.39
C ARG A 298 8.63 15.12 7.55
N HIS A 299 9.21 15.61 6.47
CA HIS A 299 10.25 16.65 6.50
C HIS A 299 9.70 17.96 7.12
N LEU A 300 8.49 18.37 6.73
CA LEU A 300 7.83 19.56 7.30
C LEU A 300 7.29 19.33 8.72
N HIS A 301 6.99 18.08 9.08
CA HIS A 301 6.38 17.70 10.35
C HIS A 301 7.13 16.54 11.05
N PRO A 302 8.40 16.73 11.46
CA PRO A 302 9.27 15.63 11.92
C PRO A 302 8.76 14.93 13.18
N GLU A 303 8.08 15.67 14.06
CA GLU A 303 7.65 15.19 15.38
C GLU A 303 6.14 14.92 15.48
N LEU A 304 5.34 15.23 14.46
CA LEU A 304 3.88 15.06 14.56
C LEU A 304 3.47 13.58 14.43
N GLU A 305 2.69 13.13 15.40
CA GLU A 305 2.01 11.84 15.41
C GLU A 305 0.49 12.02 15.21
N GLY A 306 -0.22 10.96 14.84
CA GLY A 306 -1.70 10.97 14.75
C GLY A 306 -2.27 11.46 13.42
N HIS A 307 -1.41 12.00 12.55
CA HIS A 307 -1.77 12.43 11.21
C HIS A 307 -1.61 11.27 10.22
N TYR A 308 -2.73 10.65 9.88
CA TYR A 308 -2.76 9.45 9.06
C TYR A 308 -3.56 9.68 7.77
N THR A 309 -3.28 8.88 6.76
CA THR A 309 -3.94 8.93 5.45
C THR A 309 -4.93 7.79 5.27
N TYR A 310 -4.79 6.69 6.00
CA TYR A 310 -5.67 5.51 5.95
C TYR A 310 -6.32 5.22 7.31
N TYR A 311 -7.62 4.91 7.29
CA TYR A 311 -8.37 4.47 8.46
C TYR A 311 -9.35 3.34 8.07
N SER A 312 -9.17 2.16 8.66
CA SER A 312 -10.06 1.03 8.40
C SER A 312 -11.52 1.37 8.71
N TYR A 313 -12.43 1.02 7.80
CA TYR A 313 -13.87 1.08 8.07
C TYR A 313 -14.29 0.17 9.23
N ARG A 314 -13.49 -0.85 9.55
CA ARG A 314 -13.78 -1.78 10.65
C ARG A 314 -13.57 -1.08 12.00
N PHE A 315 -14.41 -1.45 12.96
CA PHE A 315 -14.28 -1.04 14.37
C PHE A 315 -14.30 0.47 14.62
N GLY A 316 -14.76 1.29 13.67
CA GLY A 316 -14.81 2.75 13.80
C GLY A 316 -13.42 3.37 13.97
N ALA A 317 -12.43 2.90 13.20
CA ALA A 317 -11.03 3.30 13.39
C ALA A 317 -10.81 4.81 13.23
N ARG A 318 -11.51 5.44 12.27
CA ARG A 318 -11.45 6.88 12.05
C ARG A 318 -11.82 7.71 13.28
N GLU A 319 -12.92 7.37 13.95
CA GLU A 319 -13.40 8.09 15.14
C GLU A 319 -12.45 7.97 16.33
N LYS A 320 -11.73 6.86 16.39
CA LYS A 320 -10.76 6.56 17.43
C LYS A 320 -9.36 7.08 17.09
N GLY A 321 -9.18 7.71 15.93
CA GLY A 321 -7.87 8.12 15.41
C GLY A 321 -6.90 6.95 15.22
N ILE A 322 -7.40 5.76 14.90
CA ILE A 322 -6.57 4.57 14.63
C ILE A 322 -6.33 4.48 13.12
N GLY A 323 -5.20 5.01 12.68
CA GLY A 323 -4.85 5.08 11.26
C GLY A 323 -3.37 4.83 10.97
N TRP A 324 -3.05 4.89 9.68
CA TRP A 324 -1.72 4.69 9.10
C TRP A 324 -1.44 5.79 8.07
N ARG A 325 -0.23 6.35 8.04
CA ARG A 325 0.23 7.27 6.99
C ARG A 325 0.99 6.44 5.95
N ILE A 326 0.26 6.02 4.93
CA ILE A 326 0.75 5.15 3.86
C ILE A 326 0.60 5.77 2.48
N ASP A 327 0.04 6.98 2.40
CA ASP A 327 0.02 7.81 1.21
C ASP A 327 1.00 8.97 1.42
N SER A 328 1.84 9.25 0.43
CA SER A 328 2.88 10.28 0.59
C SER A 328 3.27 10.93 -0.72
N PHE A 329 3.96 12.06 -0.62
CA PHE A 329 4.81 12.61 -1.66
C PHE A 329 6.27 12.50 -1.20
N ILE A 330 7.05 11.76 -1.98
CA ILE A 330 8.48 11.55 -1.81
C ILE A 330 9.18 12.18 -3.01
N ILE A 331 10.08 13.13 -2.79
CA ILE A 331 10.71 13.89 -3.88
C ILE A 331 12.23 13.82 -3.81
N SER A 332 12.90 14.10 -4.93
CA SER A 332 14.36 14.24 -4.92
C SER A 332 14.81 15.35 -3.97
N GLU A 333 15.83 15.08 -3.17
CA GLU A 333 16.37 16.03 -2.17
C GLU A 333 16.72 17.39 -2.80
N ARG A 334 17.27 17.40 -4.02
CA ARG A 334 17.66 18.62 -4.76
C ARG A 334 16.50 19.57 -5.15
N VAL A 335 15.25 19.18 -4.97
CA VAL A 335 14.07 20.04 -5.21
C VAL A 335 13.21 20.24 -3.96
N VAL A 336 13.68 19.83 -2.78
CA VAL A 336 12.93 20.01 -1.52
C VAL A 336 12.68 21.48 -1.22
N GLU A 337 13.68 22.34 -1.44
CA GLU A 337 13.57 23.79 -1.24
C GLU A 337 12.55 24.47 -2.19
N ASN A 338 12.11 23.79 -3.26
CA ASN A 338 11.05 24.29 -4.14
C ASN A 338 9.64 24.02 -3.56
N THR A 339 9.53 23.25 -2.48
CA THR A 339 8.26 22.90 -1.83
C THR A 339 7.65 24.13 -1.17
N GLN A 340 6.38 24.41 -1.48
CA GLN A 340 5.58 25.45 -0.84
C GLN A 340 4.71 24.88 0.30
N GLY A 341 4.37 23.59 0.23
CA GLY A 341 3.68 22.88 1.30
C GLY A 341 3.37 21.43 0.93
N CYS A 342 3.09 20.61 1.94
CA CYS A 342 2.58 19.25 1.75
C CYS A 342 1.57 18.96 2.86
N GLU A 343 0.31 18.72 2.51
CA GLU A 343 -0.81 18.66 3.46
C GLU A 343 -1.62 17.38 3.30
N ILE A 344 -2.13 16.86 4.43
CA ILE A 344 -3.09 15.75 4.45
C ILE A 344 -4.49 16.34 4.61
N ARG A 345 -5.38 16.06 3.64
CA ARG A 345 -6.77 16.55 3.65
C ARG A 345 -7.65 15.70 4.55
N HIS A 346 -7.43 15.78 5.87
CA HIS A 346 -8.07 14.89 6.84
C HIS A 346 -9.60 14.89 6.69
N GLU A 347 -10.23 16.03 6.47
CA GLU A 347 -11.67 16.20 6.25
C GLU A 347 -12.27 15.27 5.17
N CYS A 348 -11.50 14.85 4.17
CA CYS A 348 -11.97 14.07 3.02
C CYS A 348 -12.27 12.58 3.29
N TYR A 349 -12.33 12.15 4.55
CA TYR A 349 -12.68 10.76 4.87
C TYR A 349 -14.13 10.42 4.49
N GLY A 350 -14.38 9.18 4.07
CA GLY A 350 -15.72 8.62 3.87
C GLY A 350 -16.10 8.38 2.40
N ALA A 351 -15.40 9.02 1.46
CA ALA A 351 -15.45 8.61 0.04
C ALA A 351 -14.56 7.39 -0.22
N SER A 352 -13.41 7.35 0.46
CA SER A 352 -12.45 6.24 0.56
C SER A 352 -12.09 6.02 2.04
N ASP A 353 -11.54 4.85 2.37
CA ASP A 353 -10.85 4.63 3.65
C ASP A 353 -9.51 5.37 3.74
N HIS A 354 -9.05 5.93 2.61
CA HIS A 354 -7.96 6.88 2.56
C HIS A 354 -8.44 8.33 2.44
N VAL A 355 -7.59 9.27 2.81
CA VAL A 355 -7.73 10.71 2.56
C VAL A 355 -6.62 11.21 1.63
N PRO A 356 -6.86 12.25 0.83
CA PRO A 356 -5.86 12.79 -0.08
C PRO A 356 -4.66 13.41 0.62
N VAL A 357 -3.51 13.36 -0.04
CA VAL A 357 -2.33 14.18 0.26
C VAL A 357 -2.13 15.15 -0.89
N VAL A 358 -1.69 16.36 -0.61
CA VAL A 358 -1.47 17.43 -1.59
C VAL A 358 -0.07 17.99 -1.42
N LEU A 359 0.68 18.09 -2.52
CA LEU A 359 1.97 18.76 -2.62
C LEU A 359 1.79 20.05 -3.42
N GLU A 360 2.35 21.13 -2.92
CA GLU A 360 2.58 22.36 -3.68
C GLU A 360 4.07 22.56 -3.88
N ILE A 361 4.49 22.72 -5.14
CA ILE A 361 5.90 22.80 -5.49
C ILE A 361 6.12 23.74 -6.69
N THR A 362 7.18 24.53 -6.64
CA THR A 362 7.54 25.48 -7.72
C THR A 362 8.46 24.78 -8.72
N LEU A 363 7.86 24.05 -9.66
CA LEU A 363 8.51 23.41 -10.81
C LEU A 363 7.63 23.55 -12.06
N ALA A 364 8.25 23.70 -13.23
CA ALA A 364 7.53 23.85 -14.50
C ALA A 364 7.21 22.47 -15.11
N PRO A 365 5.94 22.15 -15.42
CA PRO A 365 5.57 20.92 -16.12
C PRO A 365 6.04 20.93 -17.58
#